data_AF-A5ZUF5-F1
#
_entry.id   AF-A5ZUF5-F1
#
_cell.length_a   1.000
_cell.length_b   1.000
_cell.length_c   1.000
_cell.angle_alpha   90.00
_cell.angle_beta   90.00
_cell.angle_gamma   90.00
#
_symmetry.space_group_name_H-M   'P 1'
#
loop_
_entity.id
_entity.type
_entity.pdbx_description
1 polymer ?
#
loop_
_entity_poly.entity_id
_entity_poly.type
_entity_poly.pdbx_seq_one_letter_code
_entity_poly.pdbx_strand_id
1 'polypeptide(L)'
;MYYQPVYAYFIPNLVPDRQRWFLDGFYTEYHLLKSGIVNLPKRAAYVTDPAELIFDTGLDIVPQYEHIFEETENCQRLPETIRGSVMKVQLFDGALRQTKRMLEADYRTAIPQYYNHGIQFLIPVCLQNPDRADLALACVKTEDGSKYLGRTCLTLKMAYHNARLLAKIHSSWLYP
;
A
#
# COMPACT_ATOMS: atom_id res chain seq x y z
N MET A 1 -12.58 26.08 2.92
CA MET A 1 -12.97 24.65 2.96
C MET A 1 -12.76 24.17 4.40
N TYR A 2 -13.79 23.66 5.07
CA TYR A 2 -13.68 23.22 6.47
C TYR A 2 -13.33 21.73 6.54
N TYR A 3 -12.32 21.36 7.33
CA TYR A 3 -11.94 19.96 7.58
C TYR A 3 -12.89 19.35 8.62
N GLN A 4 -14.05 18.88 8.18
CA GLN A 4 -15.04 18.20 9.03
C GLN A 4 -15.16 16.71 8.67
N PRO A 5 -15.42 15.82 9.65
CA PRO A 5 -15.74 14.44 9.36
C PRO A 5 -17.00 14.31 8.49
N VAL A 6 -16.97 13.31 7.61
CA VAL A 6 -18.12 12.90 6.80
C VAL A 6 -18.41 11.44 7.12
N TYR A 7 -19.67 11.13 7.38
CA TYR A 7 -20.14 9.82 7.76
C TYR A 7 -21.02 9.25 6.66
N ALA A 8 -20.81 7.98 6.29
CA ALA A 8 -21.75 7.24 5.48
C ALA A 8 -22.86 6.71 6.39
N TYR A 9 -24.11 7.11 6.14
CA TYR A 9 -25.27 6.70 6.92
C TYR A 9 -26.08 5.64 6.18
N PHE A 10 -26.32 4.51 6.85
CA PHE A 10 -27.02 3.37 6.28
C PHE A 10 -28.31 3.11 7.06
N ILE A 11 -29.38 2.80 6.33
CA ILE A 11 -30.70 2.43 6.88
C ILE A 11 -31.08 1.00 6.47
N PRO A 12 -32.00 0.34 7.19
CA PRO A 12 -32.50 -0.97 6.78
C PRO A 12 -33.08 -0.91 5.36
N ASN A 13 -32.66 -1.85 4.52
CA ASN A 13 -33.21 -1.97 3.18
C ASN A 13 -34.60 -2.61 3.24
N LEU A 14 -35.59 -1.94 2.68
CA LEU A 14 -36.99 -2.41 2.67
C LEU A 14 -37.29 -3.33 1.48
N VAL A 15 -36.36 -3.45 0.51
CA VAL A 15 -36.52 -4.32 -0.65
C VAL A 15 -36.19 -5.77 -0.27
N PRO A 16 -37.14 -6.73 -0.43
CA PRO A 16 -36.88 -8.15 -0.20
C PRO A 16 -35.72 -8.67 -1.05
N ASP A 17 -35.02 -9.69 -0.55
CA ASP A 17 -33.91 -10.37 -1.25
C ASP A 17 -32.76 -9.44 -1.69
N ARG A 18 -32.58 -8.31 -0.99
CA ARG A 18 -31.45 -7.39 -1.17
C ARG A 18 -30.57 -7.32 0.07
N GLN A 19 -29.45 -6.61 -0.05
CA GLN A 19 -28.53 -6.39 1.07
C GLN A 19 -29.25 -5.70 2.24
N ARG A 20 -28.94 -6.10 3.47
CA ARG A 20 -29.60 -5.63 4.70
C ARG A 20 -29.58 -4.10 4.88
N TRP A 21 -28.50 -3.45 4.44
CA TRP A 21 -28.25 -2.02 4.67
C TRP A 21 -28.20 -1.26 3.34
N PHE A 22 -28.95 -0.18 3.23
CA PHE A 22 -28.96 0.73 2.10
C PHE A 22 -28.26 2.03 2.48
N LEU A 23 -27.36 2.52 1.64
CA LEU A 23 -26.72 3.82 1.84
C LEU A 23 -27.75 4.91 1.60
N ASP A 24 -28.16 5.58 2.67
CA ASP A 24 -29.07 6.71 2.61
C ASP A 24 -28.34 7.97 2.11
N GLY A 25 -27.13 8.22 2.63
CA GLY A 25 -26.31 9.33 2.18
C GLY A 25 -25.05 9.57 3.01
N PHE A 26 -24.37 10.68 2.69
CA PHE A 26 -23.22 11.17 3.43
C PHE A 26 -23.61 12.41 4.24
N TYR A 27 -23.35 12.37 5.55
CA TYR A 27 -23.78 13.40 6.49
C TYR A 27 -22.61 13.95 7.32
N THR A 28 -22.74 15.18 7.76
CA THR A 28 -21.83 15.79 8.74
C THR A 28 -22.21 15.36 10.15
N GLU A 29 -21.27 15.51 11.09
CA GLU A 29 -21.54 15.31 12.53
C GLU A 29 -22.76 16.10 13.00
N TYR A 30 -22.85 17.39 12.64
CA TYR A 30 -23.97 18.26 12.99
C TYR A 30 -25.33 17.69 12.56
N HIS A 31 -25.43 17.20 11.32
CA HIS A 31 -26.67 16.62 10.82
C HIS A 31 -27.07 15.37 11.62
N LEU A 32 -26.11 14.47 11.89
CA LEU A 32 -26.38 13.24 12.62
C LEU A 32 -26.77 13.50 14.07
N LEU A 33 -26.08 14.43 14.75
CA LEU A 33 -26.40 14.84 16.12
C LEU A 33 -27.80 15.47 16.20
N LYS A 34 -28.14 16.35 15.25
CA LYS A 34 -29.48 16.96 15.17
C LYS A 34 -30.58 15.90 14.96
N SER A 35 -30.27 14.82 14.26
CA SER A 35 -31.14 13.66 14.07
C SER A 35 -31.15 12.67 15.25
N GLY A 36 -30.48 12.99 16.36
CA GLY A 36 -30.47 12.17 17.58
C GLY A 36 -29.43 11.05 17.60
N ILE A 37 -28.54 10.96 16.61
CA ILE A 37 -27.47 9.95 16.56
C ILE A 37 -26.24 10.52 17.27
N VAL A 38 -26.07 10.14 18.53
CA VAL A 38 -25.02 10.69 19.41
C VAL A 38 -23.73 9.86 19.46
N ASN A 39 -23.81 8.57 19.10
CA ASN A 39 -22.66 7.67 19.11
C ASN A 39 -22.13 7.50 17.68
N LEU A 40 -21.13 8.29 17.32
CA LEU A 40 -20.53 8.30 16.00
C LEU A 40 -19.29 7.38 15.93
N PRO A 41 -19.09 6.65 14.82
CA PRO A 41 -17.91 5.81 14.66
C PRO A 41 -16.65 6.66 14.60
N LYS A 42 -15.56 6.15 15.19
CA LYS A 42 -14.23 6.74 15.03
C LYS A 42 -13.64 6.33 13.68
N ARG A 43 -12.62 7.07 13.21
CA ARG A 43 -11.81 6.63 12.07
C ARG A 43 -11.15 5.29 12.39
N ALA A 44 -10.99 4.45 11.37
CA ALA A 44 -10.21 3.23 11.49
C ALA A 44 -8.78 3.58 11.92
N ALA A 45 -8.28 2.86 12.93
CA ALA A 45 -6.89 2.89 13.34
C ALA A 45 -6.23 1.59 12.86
N TYR A 46 -5.13 1.73 12.14
CA TYR A 46 -4.39 0.59 11.56
C TYR A 46 -3.10 0.27 12.31
N VAL A 47 -2.63 1.22 13.12
CA VAL A 47 -1.42 1.13 13.95
C VAL A 47 -1.71 1.78 15.29
N THR A 48 -0.98 1.38 16.33
CA THR A 48 -1.00 2.05 17.63
C THR A 48 0.13 3.04 17.78
N ASP A 49 1.30 2.75 17.19
CA ASP A 49 2.44 3.65 17.15
C ASP A 49 2.60 4.23 15.72
N PRO A 50 2.53 5.57 15.55
CA PRO A 50 2.79 6.20 14.26
C PRO A 50 4.15 5.85 13.64
N ALA A 51 5.16 5.49 14.45
CA ALA A 51 6.47 5.07 13.97
C ALA A 51 6.41 3.80 13.10
N GLU A 52 5.39 2.96 13.28
CA GLU A 52 5.14 1.77 12.45
C GLU A 52 4.88 2.12 10.98
N LEU A 53 4.50 3.37 10.67
CA LEU A 53 4.24 3.86 9.32
C LEU A 53 5.49 4.42 8.63
N ILE A 54 6.64 4.43 9.30
CA ILE A 54 7.90 4.97 8.77
C ILE A 54 8.82 3.80 8.39
N PHE A 55 9.33 3.83 7.16
CA PHE A 55 10.31 2.86 6.69
C PHE A 55 11.69 3.18 7.28
N ASP A 56 12.34 2.18 7.86
CA ASP A 56 13.68 2.30 8.42
C ASP A 56 14.74 2.05 7.34
N THR A 57 15.31 3.13 6.81
CA THR A 57 16.30 3.06 5.73
C THR A 57 17.63 2.42 6.16
N GLY A 58 17.87 2.24 7.46
CA GLY A 58 19.05 1.57 7.99
C GLY A 58 19.01 0.05 7.85
N LEU A 59 17.85 -0.53 7.59
CA LEU A 59 17.67 -1.98 7.48
C LEU A 59 17.85 -2.46 6.04
N ASP A 60 18.42 -3.66 5.90
CA ASP A 60 18.56 -4.28 4.59
C ASP A 60 17.24 -4.90 4.10
N ILE A 61 17.09 -4.86 2.77
CA ILE A 61 15.95 -5.46 2.06
C ILE A 61 16.42 -6.78 1.46
N VAL A 62 15.78 -7.88 1.86
CA VAL A 62 16.08 -9.22 1.38
C VAL A 62 14.95 -9.67 0.45
N PRO A 63 15.17 -9.74 -0.87
CA PRO A 63 14.18 -10.23 -1.82
C PRO A 63 14.05 -11.75 -1.76
N GLN A 64 12.82 -12.25 -1.94
CA GLN A 64 12.54 -13.68 -2.04
C GLN A 64 12.36 -14.08 -3.52
N TYR A 65 13.46 -14.45 -4.18
CA TYR A 65 13.49 -14.63 -5.63
C TYR A 65 12.57 -15.71 -6.17
N GLU A 66 12.43 -16.84 -5.49
CA GLU A 66 11.51 -17.91 -5.88
C GLU A 66 10.07 -17.38 -5.98
N HIS A 67 9.60 -16.66 -4.97
CA HIS A 67 8.26 -16.05 -4.98
C HIS A 67 8.10 -14.95 -6.05
N ILE A 68 9.14 -14.18 -6.32
CA ILE A 68 9.08 -13.08 -7.29
C ILE A 68 9.09 -13.63 -8.74
N PHE A 69 9.92 -14.62 -9.04
CA PHE A 69 10.22 -15.04 -10.40
C PHE A 69 9.60 -16.38 -10.83
N GLU A 70 9.28 -17.27 -9.89
CA GLU A 70 8.79 -18.62 -10.18
C GLU A 70 7.28 -18.76 -9.97
N GLU A 71 6.69 -18.01 -9.03
CA GLU A 71 5.24 -17.96 -8.90
C GLU A 71 4.61 -17.27 -10.11
N THR A 72 3.77 -18.01 -10.83
CA THR A 72 3.13 -17.58 -12.09
C THR A 72 2.50 -16.20 -11.99
N GLU A 73 1.75 -15.94 -10.90
CA GLU A 73 1.04 -14.67 -10.72
C GLU A 73 2.01 -13.48 -10.55
N ASN A 74 3.09 -13.64 -9.79
CA ASN A 74 4.09 -12.58 -9.60
C ASN A 74 4.93 -12.38 -10.85
N CYS A 75 5.35 -13.48 -11.49
CA CYS A 75 6.16 -13.45 -12.68
C CYS A 75 5.44 -12.72 -13.84
N GLN A 76 4.13 -12.93 -13.99
CA GLN A 76 3.32 -12.24 -15.00
C GLN A 76 3.27 -10.71 -14.82
N ARG A 77 3.49 -10.20 -13.60
CA ARG A 77 3.49 -8.76 -13.31
C ARG A 77 4.78 -8.06 -13.71
N LEU A 78 5.88 -8.81 -13.89
CA LEU A 78 7.15 -8.25 -14.37
C LEU A 78 7.05 -7.80 -15.84
N PRO A 79 7.88 -6.84 -16.28
CA PRO A 79 8.03 -6.54 -17.69
C PRO A 79 8.44 -7.77 -18.49
N GLU A 80 7.89 -7.91 -19.69
CA GLU A 80 8.13 -9.07 -20.56
C GLU A 80 9.61 -9.29 -20.85
N THR A 81 10.36 -8.19 -21.06
CA THR A 81 11.81 -8.16 -21.26
C THR A 81 12.60 -8.77 -20.08
N ILE A 82 12.04 -8.73 -18.87
CA ILE A 82 12.67 -9.24 -17.65
C ILE A 82 12.30 -10.71 -17.38
N ARG A 83 11.04 -11.13 -17.64
CA ARG A 83 10.55 -12.47 -17.30
C ARG A 83 11.44 -13.59 -17.84
N GLY A 84 11.79 -13.50 -19.13
CA GLY A 84 12.62 -14.47 -19.83
C GLY A 84 14.13 -14.23 -19.71
N SER A 85 14.55 -13.16 -19.03
CA SER A 85 15.97 -12.82 -18.94
C SER A 85 16.71 -13.76 -18.00
N VAL A 86 17.86 -14.26 -18.45
CA VAL A 86 18.81 -15.01 -17.60
C VAL A 86 19.48 -14.10 -16.56
N MET A 87 19.43 -12.78 -16.75
CA MET A 87 20.01 -11.76 -15.85
C MET A 87 18.99 -11.11 -14.92
N LYS A 88 17.78 -11.65 -14.81
CA LYS A 88 16.69 -11.06 -14.01
C LYS A 88 17.07 -10.81 -12.54
N VAL A 89 17.87 -11.70 -11.93
CA VAL A 89 18.34 -11.54 -10.56
C VAL A 89 19.27 -10.33 -10.44
N GLN A 90 20.29 -10.24 -11.30
CA GLN A 90 21.26 -9.13 -11.30
C GLN A 90 20.60 -7.78 -11.61
N LEU A 91 19.63 -7.77 -12.52
CA LEU A 91 18.84 -6.58 -12.84
C LEU A 91 18.01 -6.16 -11.63
N PHE A 92 17.39 -7.10 -10.92
CA PHE A 92 16.60 -6.83 -9.73
C PHE A 92 17.47 -6.35 -8.56
N ASP A 93 18.63 -6.96 -8.31
CA ASP A 93 19.62 -6.48 -7.33
C ASP A 93 20.13 -5.07 -7.67
N GLY A 94 20.33 -4.78 -8.95
CA GLY A 94 20.65 -3.44 -9.44
C GLY A 94 19.55 -2.43 -9.10
N ALA A 95 18.30 -2.78 -9.41
CA ALA A 95 17.13 -1.96 -9.12
C ALA A 95 16.97 -1.72 -7.60
N LEU A 96 17.10 -2.75 -6.77
CA LEU A 96 17.00 -2.60 -5.31
C LEU A 96 18.09 -1.71 -4.71
N ARG A 97 19.32 -1.81 -5.20
CA ARG A 97 20.40 -0.89 -4.77
C ARG A 97 20.09 0.56 -5.13
N GLN A 98 19.50 0.81 -6.30
CA GLN A 98 19.05 2.13 -6.68
C GLN A 98 17.88 2.60 -5.80
N THR A 99 16.90 1.74 -5.54
CA THR A 99 15.78 2.02 -4.64
C THR A 99 16.24 2.36 -3.23
N LYS A 100 17.26 1.67 -2.70
CA LYS A 100 17.85 2.00 -1.39
C LYS A 100 18.36 3.44 -1.33
N ARG A 101 19.04 3.91 -2.38
CA ARG A 101 19.48 5.32 -2.47
C ARG A 101 18.31 6.30 -2.53
N MET A 102 17.22 5.95 -3.22
CA MET A 102 16.01 6.77 -3.25
C MET A 102 15.36 6.87 -1.86
N LEU A 103 15.31 5.76 -1.13
CA LEU A 103 14.79 5.71 0.24
C LEU A 103 15.63 6.56 1.20
N GLU A 104 16.96 6.47 1.11
CA GLU A 104 17.88 7.30 1.90
C GLU A 104 17.75 8.79 1.59
N ALA A 105 17.42 9.15 0.34
CA ALA A 105 17.25 10.55 -0.08
C ALA A 105 15.89 11.14 0.28
N ASP A 106 14.82 10.34 0.26
CA ASP A 106 13.46 10.75 0.63
C ASP A 106 12.73 9.60 1.35
N TYR A 107 12.52 9.77 2.66
CA TYR A 107 11.83 8.81 3.51
C TYR A 107 10.38 8.52 3.06
N ARG A 108 9.77 9.42 2.25
CA ARG A 108 8.41 9.23 1.70
C ARG A 108 8.39 8.32 0.47
N THR A 109 9.55 7.90 -0.02
CA THR A 109 9.67 6.97 -1.15
C THR A 109 9.02 5.63 -0.83
N ALA A 110 9.20 5.12 0.39
CA ALA A 110 8.45 3.98 0.87
C ALA A 110 7.03 4.40 1.24
N ILE A 111 6.04 3.69 0.70
CA ILE A 111 4.63 4.00 0.94
C ILE A 111 4.03 2.89 1.81
N PRO A 112 3.50 3.20 3.00
CA PRO A 112 2.88 2.18 3.84
C PRO A 112 1.57 1.69 3.22
N GLN A 113 1.29 0.41 3.40
CA GLN A 113 -0.01 -0.22 3.13
C GLN A 113 -0.39 -1.13 4.31
N TYR A 114 -1.68 -1.30 4.54
CA TYR A 114 -2.18 -2.28 5.50
C TYR A 114 -2.63 -3.54 4.75
N TYR A 115 -1.97 -4.66 5.02
CA TYR A 115 -2.25 -5.94 4.38
C TYR A 115 -2.06 -7.09 5.36
N ASN A 116 -2.98 -8.06 5.33
CA ASN A 116 -2.96 -9.23 6.20
C ASN A 116 -2.68 -8.91 7.68
N HIS A 117 -3.44 -7.97 8.24
CA HIS A 117 -3.37 -7.58 9.65
C HIS A 117 -2.07 -6.88 10.10
N GLY A 118 -1.25 -6.40 9.16
CA GLY A 118 -0.02 -5.68 9.49
C GLY A 118 0.36 -4.62 8.47
N ILE A 119 1.36 -3.81 8.83
CA ILE A 119 1.95 -2.84 7.93
C ILE A 119 2.97 -3.52 7.01
N GLN A 120 2.86 -3.20 5.73
CA GLN A 120 3.89 -3.48 4.73
C GLN A 120 4.27 -2.18 4.04
N PHE A 121 5.46 -2.13 3.46
CA PHE A 121 5.94 -1.00 2.71
C PHE A 121 6.03 -1.33 1.24
N LEU A 122 5.57 -0.42 0.40
CA LEU A 122 5.71 -0.48 -1.04
C LEU A 122 6.91 0.38 -1.42
N ILE A 123 7.88 -0.24 -2.10
CA ILE A 123 9.06 0.46 -2.63
C ILE A 123 9.10 0.33 -4.16
N PRO A 124 9.56 1.35 -4.90
CA PRO A 124 9.63 1.28 -6.35
C PRO A 124 10.69 0.27 -6.79
N VAL A 125 10.40 -0.48 -7.86
CA VAL A 125 11.40 -1.28 -8.56
C VAL A 125 11.46 -0.81 -10.02
N CYS A 126 12.59 -0.21 -10.38
CA CYS A 126 12.89 0.33 -11.70
C CYS A 126 13.79 -0.64 -12.47
N LEU A 127 13.21 -1.49 -13.32
CA LEU A 127 13.94 -2.53 -14.05
C LEU A 127 14.34 -2.10 -15.46
N GLN A 128 13.52 -1.26 -16.11
CA GLN A 128 13.75 -0.83 -17.49
C GLN A 128 14.27 0.59 -17.61
N ASN A 129 13.84 1.48 -16.71
CA ASN A 129 14.25 2.88 -16.69
C ASN A 129 14.47 3.33 -15.24
N PRO A 130 15.64 3.90 -14.88
CA PRO A 130 15.96 4.27 -13.50
C PRO A 130 14.98 5.28 -12.87
N ASP A 131 14.34 6.13 -13.67
CA ASP A 131 13.44 7.19 -13.20
C ASP A 131 11.96 6.76 -13.20
N ARG A 132 11.65 5.55 -13.66
CA ARG A 132 10.27 5.06 -13.79
C ARG A 132 10.13 3.67 -13.20
N ALA A 133 9.38 3.58 -12.11
CA ALA A 133 9.03 2.31 -11.51
C ALA A 133 8.21 1.45 -12.49
N ASP A 134 8.59 0.18 -12.63
CA ASP A 134 7.82 -0.81 -13.38
C ASP A 134 6.80 -1.51 -12.47
N LEU A 135 7.18 -1.70 -11.19
CA LEU A 135 6.43 -2.42 -10.17
C LEU A 135 6.73 -1.83 -8.79
N ALA A 136 5.89 -2.21 -7.81
CA ALA A 136 6.14 -1.98 -6.41
C ALA A 136 6.49 -3.29 -5.71
N LEU A 137 7.61 -3.34 -4.98
CA LEU A 137 7.92 -4.48 -4.12
C LEU A 137 7.27 -4.26 -2.75
N ALA A 138 6.49 -5.23 -2.31
CA ALA A 138 5.92 -5.26 -0.97
C ALA A 138 6.93 -5.86 0.03
N CYS A 139 7.33 -5.04 1.00
CA CYS A 139 8.31 -5.32 2.03
C CYS A 139 7.67 -5.42 3.40
N VAL A 140 7.95 -6.48 4.15
CA VAL A 140 7.49 -6.70 5.52
C VAL A 140 8.68 -6.63 6.46
N LYS A 141 8.58 -5.90 7.58
CA LYS A 141 9.63 -5.90 8.61
C LYS A 141 9.66 -7.28 9.30
N THR A 142 10.84 -7.85 9.50
CA THR A 142 10.97 -9.11 10.25
C THR A 142 10.55 -8.94 11.71
N GLU A 143 10.11 -10.03 12.35
CA GLU A 143 9.65 -10.00 13.76
C GLU A 143 10.74 -9.52 14.72
N ASP A 144 12.01 -9.87 14.45
CA ASP A 144 13.17 -9.39 15.20
C ASP A 144 13.55 -7.93 14.90
N GLY A 145 12.85 -7.29 13.97
CA GLY A 145 13.06 -5.91 13.55
C GLY A 145 14.36 -5.66 12.77
N SER A 146 15.10 -6.70 12.37
CA SER A 146 16.45 -6.56 11.82
C SER A 146 16.53 -6.31 10.32
N LYS A 147 15.49 -6.69 9.56
CA LYS A 147 15.47 -6.61 8.09
C LYS A 147 14.06 -6.37 7.54
N TYR A 148 14.00 -6.06 6.25
CA TYR A 148 12.78 -6.11 5.45
C TYR A 148 12.80 -7.30 4.49
N LEU A 149 11.72 -8.06 4.41
CA LEU A 149 11.52 -9.16 3.46
C LEU A 149 10.65 -8.68 2.29
N GLY A 150 11.23 -8.62 1.09
CA GLY A 150 10.54 -8.27 -0.14
C GLY A 150 10.03 -9.50 -0.87
N ARG A 151 8.73 -9.79 -0.79
CA ARG A 151 8.17 -11.07 -1.27
C ARG A 151 7.38 -10.97 -2.56
N THR A 152 6.60 -9.91 -2.72
CA THR A 152 5.57 -9.82 -3.76
C THR A 152 5.76 -8.54 -4.56
N CYS A 153 5.85 -8.68 -5.88
CA CYS A 153 5.80 -7.54 -6.79
C CYS A 153 4.35 -7.24 -7.17
N LEU A 154 3.92 -6.01 -7.00
CA LEU A 154 2.61 -5.52 -7.38
C LEU A 154 2.73 -4.64 -8.63
N THR A 155 1.67 -4.66 -9.46
CA THR A 155 1.52 -3.60 -10.46
C THR A 155 1.31 -2.26 -9.75
N LEU A 156 1.69 -1.14 -10.39
CA LEU A 156 1.51 0.19 -9.80
C LEU A 156 0.03 0.47 -9.45
N LYS A 157 -0.91 -0.03 -10.26
CA LYS A 157 -2.36 0.10 -9.99
C LYS A 157 -2.76 -0.61 -8.70
N MET A 158 -2.27 -1.83 -8.48
CA MET A 158 -2.52 -2.58 -7.24
C MET A 158 -1.90 -1.88 -6.03
N ALA A 159 -0.64 -1.45 -6.17
CA ALA A 159 0.09 -0.72 -5.14
C ALA A 159 -0.67 0.56 -4.72
N TYR A 160 -1.14 1.35 -5.68
CA TYR A 160 -1.95 2.54 -5.43
C TYR A 160 -3.27 2.22 -4.72
N HIS A 161 -3.96 1.16 -5.15
CA HIS A 161 -5.21 0.73 -4.53
C HIS A 161 -5.04 0.33 -3.07
N ASN A 162 -3.93 -0.33 -2.73
CA ASN A 162 -3.64 -0.75 -1.36
C ASN A 162 -3.20 0.43 -0.48
N ALA A 163 -2.29 1.28 -0.98
CA ALA A 163 -1.71 2.37 -0.22
C ALA A 163 -2.74 3.45 0.19
N ARG A 164 -3.72 3.73 -0.69
CA ARG A 164 -4.73 4.78 -0.44
C ARG A 164 -5.65 4.47 0.75
N LEU A 165 -5.62 3.24 1.28
CA LEU A 165 -6.39 2.84 2.45
C LEU A 165 -5.95 3.58 3.71
N LEU A 166 -4.63 3.77 3.88
CA LEU A 166 -4.06 4.39 5.07
C LEU A 166 -4.14 5.91 5.03
N ALA A 167 -3.74 6.50 3.90
CA ALA A 167 -3.68 7.94 3.74
C ALA A 167 -3.71 8.34 2.27
N LYS A 168 -3.92 9.63 2.03
CA LYS A 168 -3.65 10.22 0.71
C LYS A 168 -2.17 10.03 0.38
N ILE A 169 -1.91 9.44 -0.78
CA ILE A 169 -0.54 9.17 -1.25
C ILE A 169 0.08 10.49 -1.73
N HIS A 170 1.19 10.85 -1.12
CA HIS A 170 2.04 11.97 -1.53
C HIS A 170 3.42 11.41 -1.91
N SER A 171 3.52 10.83 -3.10
CA SER A 171 4.74 10.17 -3.57
C SER A 171 5.20 10.71 -4.93
N SER A 172 6.48 10.53 -5.23
CA SER A 172 7.11 10.94 -6.50
C SER A 172 7.00 9.89 -7.61
N TRP A 173 6.60 8.65 -7.31
CA TRP A 173 6.66 7.53 -8.26
C TRP A 173 5.34 6.75 -8.40
N LEU A 174 4.44 6.84 -7.41
CA LEU A 174 3.17 6.12 -7.40
C LEU A 174 2.00 7.10 -7.57
N TYR A 175 1.30 6.97 -8.71
CA TYR A 175 0.20 7.84 -9.13
C TYR A 175 -1.05 7.02 -9.50
N PRO A 176 -2.24 7.65 -9.56
CA PRO A 176 -3.50 7.00 -9.92
C PRO A 176 -3.50 6.38 -11.32
#